data_AF-A0A5K0VRT6-F1
#
_entry.id   AF-A0A5K0VRT6-F1
#
_cell.length_a   1.000
_cell.length_b   1.000
_cell.length_c   1.000
_cell.angle_alpha   90.00
_cell.angle_beta   90.00
_cell.angle_gamma   90.00
#
_symmetry.space_group_name_H-M   'P 1'
#
loop_
_entity.id
_entity.type
_entity.pdbx_description
1 polymer ?
#
loop_
_entity_poly.entity_id
_entity_poly.type
_entity_poly.pdbx_seq_one_letter_code
_entity_poly.pdbx_strand_id
1 'polypeptide(L)' 'DVPISQHKREGRGRTFSYAEISHITNDFQKAIGKGGSGSVYYGCLRDGKEVAVKIMTRSLPQGIKEYTAE' A
#
# COMPACT_ATOMS: atom_id res chain seq x y z
N ASP A 1 9.26 -32.19 0.40
CA ASP A 1 8.25 -31.16 0.72
C ASP A 1 8.75 -30.25 1.82
N VAL A 2 9.02 -28.99 1.49
CA VAL A 2 9.37 -27.96 2.48
C VAL A 2 8.07 -27.24 2.83
N PRO A 3 7.66 -27.17 4.11
CA PRO A 3 6.45 -26.45 4.48
C PRO A 3 6.66 -24.97 4.16
N ILE A 4 5.74 -24.40 3.39
CA ILE A 4 5.66 -22.98 3.13
C ILE A 4 5.43 -22.32 4.49
N SER A 5 6.51 -21.82 5.08
CA SER A 5 6.48 -21.09 6.33
C SER A 5 5.54 -19.91 6.12
N GLN A 6 4.33 -20.02 6.66
CA GLN A 6 3.46 -18.87 6.84
C GLN A 6 4.22 -17.96 7.79
N HIS A 7 4.91 -16.97 7.23
CA HIS A 7 5.43 -15.85 7.99
C HIS A 7 4.24 -15.13 8.61
N LYS A 8 3.79 -15.64 9.77
CA LYS A 8 2.96 -14.92 10.71
C LYS A 8 3.79 -13.70 11.10
N ARG A 9 3.53 -12.56 10.44
CA ARG A 9 4.11 -11.28 10.84
C ARG A 9 3.48 -10.91 12.18
N GLU A 10 3.95 -11.52 13.26
CA GLU A 10 3.78 -10.97 14.60
C GLU A 10 4.72 -9.77 14.75
N GLY A 11 4.41 -8.70 14.02
CA GLY A 11 4.82 -7.36 14.38
C GLY A 11 3.60 -6.66 14.94
N ARG A 12 3.70 -6.03 16.11
CA ARG A 12 2.70 -5.05 16.56
C ARG A 12 2.65 -3.90 15.56
N GLY A 13 1.85 -4.05 14.51
CA GLY A 13 1.56 -2.99 13.56
C GLY A 13 0.72 -1.92 14.27
N ARG A 14 1.08 -0.65 14.11
CA ARG A 14 0.22 0.46 14.48
C ARG A 14 -0.86 0.60 13.42
N THR A 15 -2.11 0.69 13.83
CA THR A 15 -3.22 1.07 12.95
C THR A 15 -3.27 2.58 12.85
N PHE A 16 -3.56 3.08 11.65
CA PHE A 16 -3.76 4.50 11.39
C PHE A 16 -5.14 4.67 10.77
N SER A 17 -5.86 5.68 11.22
CA SER A 17 -7.07 6.15 10.56
C SER A 17 -6.74 6.76 9.19
N TYR A 18 -7.73 6.82 8.31
CA TYR A 18 -7.57 7.50 7.02
C TYR A 18 -7.15 8.97 7.19
N ALA A 19 -7.72 9.67 8.18
CA ALA A 19 -7.37 11.06 8.47
C ALA A 19 -5.89 11.21 8.87
N GLU A 20 -5.36 10.29 9.67
CA GLU A 20 -3.93 10.28 10.00
C GLU A 20 -3.07 10.02 8.76
N ILE A 21 -3.47 9.08 7.89
CA ILE A 21 -2.76 8.83 6.64
C ILE A 21 -2.78 10.05 5.72
N SER A 22 -3.91 10.74 5.62
CA SER A 22 -4.02 11.99 4.86
C SER A 22 -3.03 13.03 5.39
N HIS A 23 -3.01 13.23 6.71
CA HIS A 23 -2.09 14.17 7.34
C HIS A 23 -0.62 13.79 7.15
N ILE A 24 -0.27 12.51 7.36
CA ILE A 24 1.09 11.98 7.18
C ILE A 24 1.59 12.22 5.76
N THR A 25 0.71 12.11 4.75
CA THR A 25 1.06 12.23 3.33
C THR A 25 0.84 13.63 2.75
N ASN A 26 0.49 14.61 3.58
CA ASN A 26 0.03 15.94 3.17
C ASN A 26 -1.03 15.85 2.07
N ASP A 27 -2.12 15.13 2.35
CA ASP A 27 -3.22 14.83 1.43
C ASP A 27 -2.74 14.18 0.12
N PHE A 28 -1.84 13.20 0.26
CA PHE A 28 -1.29 12.42 -0.87
C PHE A 28 -0.58 13.28 -1.93
N GLN A 29 -0.01 14.42 -1.56
CA GLN A 29 0.58 15.40 -2.51
C GLN A 29 1.77 14.82 -3.30
N LYS A 30 2.63 14.01 -2.67
CA LYS A 30 3.89 13.55 -3.25
C LYS A 30 3.87 12.05 -3.53
N ALA A 31 3.51 11.68 -4.76
CA ALA A 31 3.69 10.31 -5.25
C ALA A 31 5.18 10.02 -5.49
N ILE A 32 5.66 8.89 -4.99
CA ILE A 32 7.05 8.42 -5.13
C ILE A 32 7.16 7.08 -5.85
N GLY A 33 6.04 6.47 -6.24
CA GLY A 33 6.01 5.25 -7.04
C GLY A 33 4.60 4.85 -7.47
N LYS A 34 4.50 4.12 -8.59
CA LYS A 34 3.23 3.59 -9.12
C LYS A 34 3.49 2.25 -9.80
N GLY A 35 2.59 1.29 -9.62
CA GLY A 35 2.64 -0.02 -10.29
C GLY A 35 1.32 -0.79 -10.19
N GLY A 36 1.30 -2.04 -10.64
CA GLY A 36 0.07 -2.86 -10.69
C GLY A 36 -0.63 -3.09 -9.35
N SER A 37 0.10 -2.94 -8.23
CA SER A 37 -0.48 -3.05 -6.88
C SER A 37 -0.94 -1.71 -6.30
N GLY A 38 -0.83 -0.61 -7.03
CA GLY A 38 -1.26 0.72 -6.60
C GLY A 38 -0.18 1.80 -6.55
N SER A 39 -0.45 2.86 -5.80
CA SER A 39 0.37 4.08 -5.72
C SER A 39 1.09 4.16 -4.38
N VAL A 40 2.31 4.68 -4.38
CA VAL A 40 3.12 4.90 -3.17
C VAL A 40 3.35 6.40 -3.01
N TYR A 41 3.07 6.92 -1.82
CA TYR A 41 3.21 8.31 -1.46
C TYR A 41 4.26 8.49 -0.37
N TYR A 42 4.98 9.60 -0.44
CA TYR A 42 5.83 10.04 0.65
C TYR A 42 4.97 10.53 1.81
N GLY A 43 5.40 10.26 3.03
CA GLY A 43 4.84 10.87 4.22
C GLY A 43 5.85 11.04 5.35
N CYS A 44 5.49 11.83 6.34
CA CYS A 44 6.29 12.08 7.52
C CYS A 44 5.41 11.93 8.77
N LEU A 45 5.87 11.11 9.71
CA LEU A 45 5.22 10.95 11.02
C LEU A 45 5.53 12.15 11.92
N ARG A 46 4.74 12.31 13.00
CA ARG A 46 4.91 13.42 13.97
C ARG A 46 6.28 13.45 14.64
N ASP A 47 6.95 12.31 14.73
CA ASP A 47 8.31 12.17 15.27
C ASP A 47 9.41 12.50 14.24
N GLY A 48 9.03 12.98 13.05
CA GLY A 48 9.96 13.30 11.95
C GLY A 48 10.37 12.09 11.12
N LYS A 49 9.85 10.88 11.43
CA LYS A 49 10.20 9.68 10.66
C LYS A 49 9.53 9.69 9.30
N GLU A 50 10.35 9.62 8.26
CA GLU A 50 9.90 9.48 6.88
C GLU A 50 9.36 8.07 6.60
N VAL A 51 8.27 8.00 5.85
CA VAL A 51 7.57 6.75 5.52
C VAL A 51 7.09 6.74 4.07
N ALA A 52 6.89 5.53 3.55
CA ALA A 52 6.22 5.29 2.28
C ALA A 52 4.82 4.73 2.55
N VAL A 53 3.78 5.43 2.10
CA VAL A 53 2.39 5.02 2.24
C VAL A 53 1.92 4.42 0.91
N LYS A 54 1.68 3.11 0.90
CA LYS A 54 1.15 2.42 -0.28
C LYS A 54 -0.37 2.32 -0.22
N ILE A 55 -1.03 2.89 -1.21
CA ILE A 55 -2.47 2.78 -1.44
C ILE A 55 -2.70 1.69 -2.47
N MET A 56 -3.29 0.58 -2.01
CA MET A 56 -3.62 -0.54 -2.88
C MET A 56 -4.83 -0.15 -3.73
N THR A 57 -4.69 -0.20 -5.05
CA THR A 57 -5.85 -0.13 -5.93
C THR A 57 -6.72 -1.35 -5.66
N ARG A 58 -7.99 -1.13 -5.31
CA ARG A 58 -8.96 -2.21 -5.15
C ARG A 58 -9.19 -2.83 -6.52
N SER A 59 -8.38 -3.82 -6.89
CA SER A 59 -8.73 -4.72 -7.96
C SER A 59 -9.93 -5.51 -7.48
N LEU A 60 -11.07 -5.38 -8.17
CA LEU A 60 -12.07 -6.45 -8.18
C LEU A 60 -11.34 -7.77 -8.51
N PRO A 61 -11.81 -8.94 -8.02
CA PRO A 61 -11.22 -10.22 -8.37
C PRO A 61 -10.93 -10.25 -9.87
N GLN A 62 -9.67 -10.47 -10.24
CA GLN A 62 -9.27 -10.50 -11.65
C GLN A 62 -10.12 -11.53 -12.41
N GLY A 63 -10.84 -11.05 -13.42
CA GLY A 63 -11.90 -11.77 -14.13
C GLY A 63 -13.11 -10.84 -14.20
N ILE A 64 -13.13 -9.82 -15.06
CA ILE A 64 -13.23 -9.95 -16.51
C ILE A 64 -12.35 -8.85 -17.15
N LYS A 65 -11.22 -9.23 -17.73
CA LYS A 65 -10.64 -8.53 -18.88
C LYS A 65 -10.30 -9.64 -19.86
N GLU A 66 -11.24 -9.88 -20.78
CA GLU A 66 -10.99 -10.62 -22.01
C GLU A 66 -9.84 -9.93 -22.73
N TYR A 67 -8.65 -10.52 -22.66
CA TYR A 67 -7.58 -10.20 -23.58
C TYR A 67 -7.78 -11.08 -24.81
N THR A 68 -8.51 -10.59 -25.80
CA THR A 68 -8.44 -11.14 -27.16
C THR A 68 -7.22 -10.48 -27.80
N ALA A 69 -6.13 -11.23 -27.93
CA ALA A 69 -5.11 -10.92 -28.92
C ALA A 69 -5.52 -11.69 -30.17
N GLU A 70 -5.89 -10.94 -31.22
CA GLU A 70 -5.95 -11.46 -32.59
C GLU A 70 -4.53 -11.58 -33.16
#